data_AF-A0A854ZQ56-F1
#
_entry.id   AF-A0A854ZQ56-F1
#
_cell.length_a   1.000
_cell.length_b   1.000
_cell.length_c   1.000
_cell.angle_alpha   90.00
_cell.angle_beta   90.00
_cell.angle_gamma   90.00
#
_symmetry.space_group_name_H-M   'P 1'
#
loop_
_entity.id
_entity.type
_entity.pdbx_description
1 polymer ?
#
loop_
_entity_poly.entity_id
_entity_poly.type
_entity_poly.pdbx_seq_one_letter_code
_entity_poly.pdbx_strand_id
1 'polypeptide(L)'
;MVLMTLIRGAFSYTAFGNIFDCVTKLVQTPLQTFTASPISIIAIYTLANVLWFFGIHPNMVYGIVMPIIIANGIVNQNAFKAGQPMPYVTMAMLSVILNSAFGGRVLQSV
;
A
#
# COMPACT_ATOMS: atom_id res chain seq x y z
N MET A 1 15.80 -21.81 -11.27
CA MET A 1 15.46 -21.24 -12.60
C MET A 1 14.37 -22.05 -13.30
N VAL A 2 14.54 -23.35 -13.56
CA VAL A 2 13.53 -24.19 -14.27
C VAL A 2 12.14 -24.20 -13.62
N LEU A 3 12.05 -24.35 -12.29
CA LEU A 3 10.78 -24.32 -11.55
C LEU A 3 10.02 -22.98 -11.71
N MET A 4 10.74 -21.85 -11.64
CA MET A 4 10.14 -20.52 -11.78
C MET A 4 9.62 -20.29 -13.20
N THR A 5 10.31 -20.82 -14.21
CA THR A 5 9.87 -20.73 -15.62
C THR A 5 8.62 -21.57 -15.88
N LEU A 6 8.51 -22.76 -15.28
CA LEU A 6 7.32 -23.61 -15.37
C LEU A 6 6.11 -22.97 -14.68
N ILE A 7 6.30 -22.40 -13.49
CA ILE A 7 5.25 -21.66 -12.79
C ILE A 7 4.80 -20.45 -13.63
N ARG A 8 5.74 -19.69 -14.21
CA ARG A 8 5.41 -18.55 -15.09
C ARG A 8 4.66 -19.00 -16.35
N GLY A 9 5.06 -20.12 -16.94
CA GLY A 9 4.38 -20.72 -18.09
C GLY A 9 2.96 -21.18 -17.77
N ALA A 10 2.73 -21.79 -16.60
CA ALA A 10 1.39 -22.19 -16.16
C ALA A 10 0.47 -20.99 -15.92
N PHE A 11 0.98 -19.92 -15.26
CA PHE A 11 0.22 -18.70 -15.04
C PHE A 11 -0.04 -17.91 -16.33
N SER A 12 0.78 -18.06 -17.38
CA SER A 12 0.56 -17.46 -18.70
C SER A 12 -0.73 -17.92 -19.38
N TYR A 13 -1.26 -19.09 -19.01
CA TYR A 13 -2.54 -19.60 -19.52
C TYR A 13 -3.74 -19.20 -18.65
N THR A 14 -3.50 -18.49 -17.54
CA THR A 14 -4.56 -17.97 -16.67
C THR A 14 -4.88 -16.51 -17.01
N ALA A 15 -6.08 -16.04 -16.69
CA ALA A 15 -6.50 -14.63 -16.88
C ALA A 15 -5.65 -13.61 -16.10
N PHE A 16 -4.74 -14.09 -15.23
CA PHE A 16 -3.79 -13.29 -14.48
C PHE A 16 -2.44 -13.12 -15.20
N GLY A 17 -2.08 -14.00 -16.15
CA GLY A 17 -0.83 -13.92 -16.92
C GLY A 17 0.44 -14.29 -16.15
N ASN A 18 0.60 -13.82 -14.90
CA ASN A 18 1.68 -14.23 -14.00
C ASN A 18 1.22 -14.26 -12.54
N ILE A 19 2.02 -14.86 -11.67
CA ILE A 19 1.68 -15.05 -10.24
C ILE A 19 1.65 -13.72 -9.46
N PHE A 20 2.45 -12.73 -9.86
CA PHE A 20 2.46 -11.40 -9.25
C PHE A 20 1.18 -10.65 -9.57
N ASP A 21 0.70 -10.72 -10.81
CA ASP A 21 -0.56 -10.13 -11.24
C ASP A 21 -1.77 -10.81 -10.58
N CYS A 22 -1.67 -12.11 -10.30
CA CYS A 22 -2.66 -12.83 -9.52
C CYS A 22 -2.78 -12.28 -8.09
N VAL A 23 -1.66 -12.19 -7.37
CA VAL A 23 -1.61 -11.63 -6.01
C VAL A 23 -2.02 -10.16 -6.00
N THR A 24 -1.59 -9.40 -7.01
CA THR A 24 -1.91 -7.99 -7.14
C THR A 24 -3.41 -7.80 -7.32
N LYS A 25 -4.06 -8.53 -8.23
CA LYS A 25 -5.51 -8.38 -8.47
C LYS A 25 -6.35 -8.90 -7.30
N LEU A 26 -5.97 -10.01 -6.67
CA LEU A 26 -6.77 -10.66 -5.63
C LEU A 26 -6.59 -10.05 -4.24
N VAL A 27 -5.39 -9.57 -3.92
CA VAL A 27 -5.07 -9.07 -2.57
C VAL A 27 -4.81 -7.58 -2.59
N GLN A 28 -3.94 -7.12 -3.49
CA GLN A 28 -3.50 -5.74 -3.49
C GLN A 28 -4.61 -4.78 -3.93
N THR A 29 -5.32 -5.04 -5.04
CA THR A 29 -6.39 -4.17 -5.56
C THR A 29 -7.53 -3.93 -4.57
N PRO A 30 -8.15 -4.94 -3.92
CA PRO A 30 -9.20 -4.68 -2.95
C PRO A 30 -8.69 -3.90 -1.74
N LEU A 31 -7.48 -4.19 -1.27
CA LEU A 31 -6.86 -3.48 -0.17
C LEU A 31 -6.51 -2.02 -0.54
N GLN A 32 -6.05 -1.80 -1.76
CA GLN A 32 -5.76 -0.49 -2.35
C GLN A 32 -7.04 0.34 -2.45
N THR A 33 -8.15 -0.27 -2.87
CA THR A 33 -9.48 0.35 -2.92
C THR A 33 -10.00 0.70 -1.52
N PHE A 34 -9.77 -0.18 -0.54
CA PHE A 34 -10.10 0.08 0.87
C PHE A 34 -9.29 1.27 1.40
N THR A 35 -7.98 1.31 1.14
CA THR A 35 -7.10 2.42 1.53
C THR A 35 -7.29 3.69 0.69
N ALA A 36 -7.96 3.63 -0.46
CA ALA A 36 -8.26 4.82 -1.26
C ALA A 36 -9.40 5.66 -0.66
N SER A 37 -10.09 5.15 0.37
CA SER A 37 -11.06 5.91 1.15
C SER A 37 -10.35 6.76 2.22
N PRO A 38 -10.61 8.08 2.28
CA PRO A 38 -10.07 8.95 3.33
C PRO A 38 -10.40 8.45 4.74
N ILE A 39 -11.61 7.92 4.92
CA ILE A 39 -12.10 7.40 6.21
C ILE A 39 -11.28 6.17 6.63
N SER A 40 -10.99 5.27 5.70
CA SER A 40 -10.22 4.06 5.99
C SER A 40 -8.79 4.38 6.40
N ILE A 41 -8.14 5.34 5.74
CA ILE A 41 -6.80 5.80 6.14
C ILE A 41 -6.86 6.36 7.56
N ILE A 42 -7.79 7.27 7.86
CA ILE A 42 -7.93 7.83 9.21
C ILE A 42 -8.12 6.72 10.26
N ALA A 43 -8.99 5.73 9.98
CA ALA A 43 -9.21 4.60 10.88
C ALA A 43 -7.95 3.75 11.12
N ILE A 44 -7.18 3.45 10.06
CA ILE A 44 -5.92 2.69 10.15
C ILE A 44 -4.91 3.43 11.04
N TYR A 45 -4.73 4.74 10.82
CA TYR A 45 -3.79 5.54 11.62
C TYR A 45 -4.27 5.69 13.07
N THR A 46 -5.57 5.87 13.32
CA THR A 46 -6.12 5.89 14.69
C THR A 46 -5.90 4.56 15.40
N LEU A 47 -6.16 3.43 14.73
CA LEU A 47 -5.91 2.10 15.28
C LEU A 47 -4.42 1.88 15.57
N ALA A 48 -3.53 2.30 14.67
CA ALA A 48 -2.09 2.20 14.88
C ALA A 48 -1.64 2.98 16.14
N ASN A 49 -2.23 4.15 16.40
CA ASN A 49 -1.98 4.91 17.62
C ASN A 49 -2.54 4.22 18.86
N VAL A 50 -3.73 3.63 18.80
CA VAL A 50 -4.30 2.84 19.90
C VAL A 50 -3.42 1.63 20.21
N LEU A 51 -2.98 0.89 19.20
CA LEU A 51 -2.08 -0.27 19.37
C LEU A 51 -0.72 0.12 19.97
N TRP A 52 -0.27 1.35 19.71
CA TRP A 52 0.93 1.87 20.33
C TRP A 52 0.78 2.13 21.84
N PHE A 53 -0.40 2.50 22.35
CA PHE A 53 -0.68 2.50 23.80
C PHE A 53 -0.50 1.11 24.43
N PHE A 54 -0.68 0.04 23.66
CA PHE A 54 -0.42 -1.35 24.08
C PHE A 54 1.00 -1.83 23.80
N GLY A 55 1.92 -0.94 23.40
CA GLY A 55 3.34 -1.25 23.17
C GLY A 55 3.68 -1.79 21.78
N ILE A 56 2.71 -1.85 20.85
CA ILE A 56 2.98 -2.25 19.47
C ILE A 56 3.50 -1.04 18.69
N HIS A 57 4.74 -1.15 18.21
CA HIS A 57 5.34 -0.05 17.45
C HIS A 57 4.60 0.17 16.13
N PRO A 58 4.30 1.43 15.73
CA PRO A 58 3.61 1.75 14.48
C PRO A 58 4.29 1.20 13.22
N ASN A 59 5.60 0.92 13.28
CA ASN A 59 6.36 0.27 12.21
C ASN A 59 5.78 -1.07 11.77
N MET A 60 5.11 -1.81 12.66
CA MET A 60 4.44 -3.06 12.27
C MET A 60 3.29 -2.79 11.30
N VAL A 61 2.54 -1.71 11.52
CA VAL A 61 1.46 -1.29 10.61
C VAL A 61 2.03 -0.75 9.32
N TYR A 62 3.10 0.06 9.38
CA TYR A 62 3.78 0.57 8.17
C TYR A 62 4.35 -0.56 7.30
N GLY A 63 4.85 -1.65 7.88
CA GLY A 63 5.35 -2.81 7.12
C GLY A 63 4.29 -3.44 6.21
N ILE A 64 3.02 -3.39 6.59
CA ILE A 64 1.90 -3.90 5.79
C ILE A 64 1.47 -2.86 4.73
N VAL A 65 1.55 -1.57 5.04
CA VAL A 65 1.08 -0.48 4.18
C VAL A 65 2.08 -0.11 3.08
N MET A 66 3.39 -0.23 3.35
CA MET A 66 4.47 0.10 2.39
C MET A 66 4.33 -0.53 0.99
N PRO A 67 4.10 -1.85 0.82
CA PRO A 67 3.95 -2.44 -0.50
C PRO A 67 2.76 -1.84 -1.29
N ILE A 68 1.69 -1.44 -0.60
CA ILE A 68 0.53 -0.78 -1.20
C ILE A 68 0.90 0.63 -1.70
N ILE A 69 1.67 1.38 -0.90
CA ILE A 69 2.15 2.71 -1.27
C ILE A 69 3.08 2.64 -2.49
N ILE A 70 4.00 1.67 -2.52
CA ILE A 70 4.92 1.46 -3.65
C ILE A 70 4.11 1.17 -4.93
N ALA A 71 3.12 0.29 -4.85
CA ALA A 71 2.27 0.00 -5.99
C ALA A 71 1.42 1.18 -6.45
N ASN A 72 0.85 1.96 -5.52
CA ASN A 72 0.19 3.23 -5.82
C ASN A 72 1.14 4.21 -6.54
N GLY A 73 2.40 4.25 -6.11
CA GLY A 73 3.45 5.05 -6.72
C GLY A 73 3.70 4.66 -8.17
N ILE A 74 3.75 3.37 -8.49
CA ILE A 74 3.93 2.87 -9.86
C ILE A 74 2.74 3.27 -10.75
N VAL A 75 1.50 3.16 -10.25
CA VAL A 75 0.30 3.58 -11.00
C VAL A 75 0.32 5.09 -11.27
N ASN A 76 0.66 5.89 -10.26
CA ASN A 76 0.82 7.34 -10.44
C ASN A 76 1.95 7.67 -11.42
N GLN A 77 3.08 6.96 -11.37
CA GLN A 77 4.20 7.17 -12.29
C GLN A 77 3.81 6.86 -13.73
N ASN A 78 3.04 5.80 -13.96
CA ASN A 78 2.52 5.46 -15.29
C ASN A 78 1.49 6.48 -15.78
N ALA A 79 0.58 6.94 -14.92
CA ALA A 79 -0.39 7.98 -15.24
C ALA A 79 0.32 9.31 -15.59
N PHE A 80 1.33 9.69 -14.81
CA PHE A 80 2.14 10.88 -15.06
C PHE A 80 2.87 10.82 -16.41
N LYS A 81 3.50 9.68 -16.73
CA LYS A 81 4.14 9.45 -18.04
C LYS A 81 3.16 9.52 -19.20
N ALA A 82 1.90 9.14 -18.98
CA ALA A 82 0.84 9.20 -19.98
C ALA A 82 0.12 10.57 -20.03
N GLY A 83 0.55 11.56 -19.23
CA GLY A 83 -0.11 12.86 -19.14
C GLY A 83 -1.50 12.82 -18.52
N GLN A 84 -1.84 11.74 -17.81
CA GLN A 84 -3.13 11.51 -17.17
C GLN A 84 -3.09 11.96 -15.69
N PRO A 85 -4.24 12.33 -15.10
CA PRO A 85 -4.32 12.68 -13.68
C PRO A 85 -3.90 11.50 -12.79
N MET A 86 -3.11 11.78 -11.75
CA MET A 86 -2.59 10.79 -10.81
C MET A 86 -3.64 10.44 -9.75
N PRO A 87 -4.25 9.24 -9.77
CA PRO A 87 -5.40 8.91 -8.93
C PRO A 87 -5.06 8.78 -7.44
N TYR A 88 -3.82 8.43 -7.09
CA TYR A 88 -3.44 8.15 -5.70
C TYR A 88 -2.58 9.25 -5.05
N VAL A 89 -2.35 10.37 -5.74
CA VAL A 89 -1.46 11.45 -5.22
C VAL A 89 -2.03 12.10 -3.96
N THR A 90 -3.35 12.30 -3.91
CA THR A 90 -4.05 12.86 -2.75
C THR A 90 -3.96 11.94 -1.54
N MET A 91 -4.06 10.63 -1.74
CA MET A 91 -3.96 9.64 -0.66
C MET A 91 -2.52 9.52 -0.14
N ALA A 92 -1.53 9.63 -1.03
CA ALA A 92 -0.12 9.72 -0.62
C ALA A 92 0.10 10.98 0.26
N MET A 93 -0.43 12.14 -0.13
CA MET A 93 -0.32 13.36 0.66
C MET A 93 -1.04 13.26 2.01
N LEU A 94 -2.25 12.72 2.04
CA LEU A 94 -3.00 12.47 3.29
C LEU A 94 -2.25 11.53 4.23
N SER A 95 -1.63 10.47 3.70
CA SER A 95 -0.85 9.54 4.52
C SER A 95 0.39 10.19 5.16
N VAL A 96 1.05 11.10 4.44
CA VAL A 96 2.21 11.85 4.95
C VAL A 96 1.77 12.86 6.01
N ILE A 97 0.66 13.57 5.77
CA ILE A 97 0.10 14.52 6.75
C ILE A 97 -0.33 13.79 8.02
N LEU A 98 -1.07 12.68 7.90
CA LEU A 98 -1.53 11.90 9.05
C LEU A 98 -0.39 11.25 9.82
N ASN A 99 0.67 10.80 9.13
CA ASN A 99 1.89 10.32 9.75
C ASN A 99 2.64 11.41 10.54
N SER A 100 2.50 12.68 10.14
CA SER A 100 3.16 13.84 10.76
C SER A 100 2.32 14.49 11.86
N ALA A 101 0.98 14.45 11.72
CA ALA A 101 0.02 15.08 12.62
C ALA A 101 -0.28 14.24 13.87
N PHE A 102 -0.21 12.90 13.76
CA PHE A 102 -0.47 12.01 14.88
C PHE A 102 0.83 11.51 15.52
N GLY A 103 1.29 12.23 16.54
CA GLY A 103 2.00 11.80 17.76
C GLY A 103 3.27 10.93 17.72
N GLY A 104 3.41 9.97 16.80
CA GLY A 104 4.45 8.94 16.82
C GLY A 104 5.87 9.47 16.63
N ARG A 105 6.07 10.47 15.76
CA ARG A 105 7.42 11.00 15.49
C ARG A 105 7.95 11.93 16.58
N VAL A 106 7.08 12.61 17.34
CA VAL A 106 7.49 13.54 18.41
C VAL A 106 7.97 12.79 19.67
N LEU A 107 7.44 11.59 19.89
CA LEU A 107 7.81 10.71 21.01
C LEU A 107 8.93 9.72 20.67
N GLN A 108 9.28 9.55 19.39
CA GLN A 108 10.39 8.69 18.93
C GLN A 108 11.71 9.46 18.72
N SER A 109 11.68 10.78 18.83
CA SER A 109 12.84 11.67 18.76
C SER A 109 13.42 12.04 20.13
N VAL A 110 12.97 11.39 21.20
CA VAL A 110 13.47 11.51 22.58
C VAL A 110 14.00 10.18 23.08
#